data_AF-A0A7W1H161-F1
#
_entry.id   AF-A0A7W1H161-F1
#
_cell.length_a   1.000
_cell.length_b   1.000
_cell.length_c   1.000
_cell.angle_alpha   90.00
_cell.angle_beta   90.00
_cell.angle_gamma   90.00
#
_symmetry.space_group_name_H-M   'P 1'
#
loop_
_entity.id
_entity.type
_entity.pdbx_description
1 polymer ?
#
loop_
_entity_poly.entity_id
_entity_poly.type
_entity_poly.pdbx_seq_one_letter_code
_entity_poly.pdbx_strand_id
1 'polypeptide(L)'
;MNWDQKAKYLSSVAAVIAVVVAEAPAAAPACSKRDLPFHGSGPMFIGTATGDTVAAGSGGVKYRIAGGHFGRGVERAFYGQVVQVEKLGATLRTSLRSVLSKEPNQVILVPWDYAADCNPVPWSRSARWVESGDRGLFFGSLRDTAHWVGGLPTFDVHTPQSVPYPTAPGYRRMGRGERRSTSPGGSTLTPDELLSLYDVLAEEKADRADTGRSIVARLQKWARDYPHLAPKYPARQLISSALRGVESSRVRAISSPLAGTYRFNYKFASGDSFTLFARTSERPTTLLWSITGQEEATNSLAAVPRAEGYYLLTRVDTSLAGLAGNLATSSGGVRQGYVAVVEQPAFSDRDSSMWLGSVDLARAAESFAADTALRATLRALDQIMYAMYKEGTLTYAPGRFVRRRDGSVRFEMDVKRNGELMFSVRGERISVEHLPAR
;
A
#
# COMPACT_ATOMS: atom_id res chain seq x y z
N MET A 1 -34.56 19.16 -23.80
CA MET A 1 -34.04 17.91 -24.44
C MET A 1 -35.08 16.82 -24.25
N ASN A 2 -35.65 16.33 -25.34
CA ASN A 2 -36.72 15.31 -25.38
C ASN A 2 -36.18 13.94 -24.88
N TRP A 3 -37.03 13.13 -24.23
CA TRP A 3 -36.75 11.76 -23.81
C TRP A 3 -36.08 10.88 -24.89
N ASP A 4 -36.45 11.03 -26.16
CA ASP A 4 -35.84 10.29 -27.28
C ASP A 4 -34.39 10.72 -27.57
N GLN A 5 -34.04 11.98 -27.26
CA GLN A 5 -32.64 12.44 -27.35
C GLN A 5 -31.80 11.96 -26.15
N LYS A 6 -32.40 11.77 -24.96
CA LYS A 6 -31.71 11.17 -23.80
C LYS A 6 -31.42 9.68 -24.03
N ALA A 7 -32.35 8.94 -24.63
CA ALA A 7 -32.17 7.53 -24.94
C ALA A 7 -31.07 7.29 -25.99
N LYS A 8 -31.01 8.12 -27.04
CA LYS A 8 -29.95 8.04 -28.07
C LYS A 8 -28.58 8.47 -27.54
N TYR A 9 -28.50 9.43 -26.61
CA TYR A 9 -27.23 9.83 -25.98
C TYR A 9 -26.70 8.75 -25.00
N LEU A 10 -27.59 8.08 -24.27
CA LEU A 10 -27.23 7.00 -23.35
C LEU A 10 -26.76 5.74 -24.08
N SER A 11 -27.38 5.37 -25.22
CA SER A 11 -26.92 4.23 -26.02
C SER A 11 -25.55 4.46 -26.68
N SER A 12 -25.25 5.69 -27.12
CA SER A 12 -23.94 6.02 -27.71
C SER A 12 -22.82 6.08 -26.66
N VAL A 13 -23.11 6.53 -25.44
CA VAL A 13 -22.14 6.53 -24.32
C VAL A 13 -21.92 5.10 -23.80
N ALA A 14 -22.96 4.27 -23.74
CA ALA A 14 -22.84 2.86 -23.34
C ALA A 14 -22.02 2.03 -24.35
N ALA A 15 -22.16 2.29 -25.65
CA ALA A 15 -21.38 1.61 -26.70
C ALA A 15 -19.89 2.02 -26.67
N VAL A 16 -19.57 3.29 -26.40
CA VAL A 16 -18.17 3.75 -26.25
C VAL A 16 -17.54 3.21 -24.96
N ILE A 17 -18.30 3.11 -23.86
CA ILE A 17 -17.80 2.49 -22.61
C ILE A 17 -17.61 0.99 -22.78
N ALA A 18 -18.47 0.29 -23.52
CA ALA A 18 -18.33 -1.15 -23.76
C ALA A 18 -17.11 -1.49 -24.63
N VAL A 19 -16.77 -0.66 -25.63
CA VAL A 19 -15.55 -0.85 -26.45
C VAL A 19 -14.28 -0.50 -25.67
N VAL A 20 -14.30 0.52 -24.81
CA VAL A 20 -13.16 0.88 -23.96
C VAL A 20 -12.91 -0.13 -22.83
N VAL A 21 -13.92 -0.86 -22.37
CA VAL A 21 -13.79 -1.88 -21.30
C VAL A 21 -13.47 -3.27 -21.88
N ALA A 22 -13.89 -3.58 -23.12
CA ALA A 22 -13.60 -4.86 -23.78
C ALA A 22 -12.17 -4.97 -24.34
N GLU A 23 -11.50 -3.83 -24.59
CA GLU A 23 -10.10 -3.78 -25.04
C GLU A 23 -9.15 -3.16 -24.01
N ALA A 24 -9.56 -3.00 -22.76
CA ALA A 24 -8.59 -2.68 -21.71
C ALA A 24 -7.65 -3.88 -21.58
N PRO A 25 -6.38 -3.81 -22.03
CA PRO A 25 -5.45 -4.90 -21.83
C PRO A 25 -5.46 -5.22 -20.34
N ALA A 26 -5.56 -6.51 -19.99
CA ALA A 26 -5.48 -6.99 -18.62
C ALA A 26 -4.41 -6.15 -17.93
N ALA A 27 -4.80 -5.32 -16.95
CA ALA A 27 -3.98 -4.20 -16.48
C ALA A 27 -2.54 -4.69 -16.35
N ALA A 28 -1.69 -4.29 -17.31
CA ALA A 28 -0.33 -4.78 -17.37
C ALA A 28 0.23 -4.53 -15.96
N PRO A 29 0.91 -5.52 -15.35
CA PRO A 29 1.45 -5.34 -14.01
C PRO A 29 2.21 -4.02 -14.01
N ALA A 30 1.62 -3.00 -13.40
CA ALA A 30 2.22 -1.68 -13.35
C ALA A 30 3.60 -1.87 -12.68
N CYS A 31 4.62 -1.02 -12.87
CA CYS A 31 5.96 -1.21 -12.28
C CYS A 31 6.19 -0.46 -10.94
N SER A 32 6.34 -1.15 -9.81
CA SER A 32 6.42 -0.55 -8.47
C SER A 32 7.84 -0.14 -8.13
N LYS A 33 7.96 1.07 -7.62
CA LYS A 33 9.10 1.51 -6.81
C LYS A 33 8.91 1.01 -5.37
N ARG A 34 8.57 -0.28 -5.17
CA ARG A 34 8.03 -0.77 -3.87
C ARG A 34 8.99 -0.63 -2.70
N ASP A 35 10.25 -0.28 -2.96
CA ASP A 35 11.07 0.41 -2.00
C ASP A 35 10.64 1.88 -1.97
N LEU A 36 9.58 2.16 -1.21
CA LEU A 36 9.24 3.52 -0.77
C LEU A 36 10.53 4.24 -0.33
N PRO A 37 10.63 5.58 -0.48
CA PRO A 37 11.86 6.37 -0.27
C PRO A 37 12.50 6.27 1.13
N PHE A 38 11.92 5.45 1.99
CA PHE A 38 12.20 5.25 3.40
C PHE A 38 12.71 3.85 3.77
N HIS A 39 12.69 2.91 2.84
CA HIS A 39 13.18 1.54 3.03
C HIS A 39 14.42 1.22 2.21
N GLY A 40 15.04 2.24 1.60
CA GLY A 40 16.30 2.07 0.88
C GLY A 40 17.36 1.52 1.82
N SER A 41 17.67 0.23 1.70
CA SER A 41 18.84 -0.42 2.32
C SER A 41 20.16 0.06 1.70
N GLY A 42 20.11 1.12 0.90
CA GLY A 42 21.23 1.71 0.20
C GLY A 42 21.96 2.74 1.07
N PRO A 43 23.23 2.99 0.78
CA PRO A 43 23.98 4.09 1.36
C PRO A 43 23.26 5.44 1.18
N MET A 44 23.29 6.26 2.25
CA MET A 44 22.73 7.60 2.28
C MET A 44 23.82 8.62 2.58
N PHE A 45 23.74 9.79 1.97
CA PHE A 45 24.68 10.89 2.19
C PHE A 45 24.04 12.23 1.85
N ILE A 46 24.55 13.29 2.46
CA ILE A 46 24.23 14.66 2.08
C ILE A 46 25.31 15.16 1.13
N GLY A 47 24.88 15.86 0.09
CA GLY A 47 25.80 16.50 -0.84
C GLY A 47 25.15 17.66 -1.56
N THR A 48 25.94 18.27 -2.44
CA THR A 48 25.52 19.36 -3.34
C THR A 48 25.76 18.94 -4.78
N ALA A 49 24.72 19.03 -5.61
CA ALA A 49 24.81 18.66 -7.02
C ALA A 49 25.67 19.67 -7.80
N THR A 50 26.57 19.19 -8.66
CA THR A 50 27.34 20.06 -9.56
C THR A 50 26.63 20.21 -10.91
N GLY A 51 27.13 21.11 -11.75
CA GLY A 51 26.65 21.27 -13.13
C GLY A 51 27.08 20.14 -14.07
N ASP A 52 27.99 19.27 -13.63
CA ASP A 52 28.69 18.30 -14.47
C ASP A 52 27.88 17.02 -14.63
N THR A 53 27.87 16.53 -15.87
CA THR A 53 27.23 15.27 -16.23
C THR A 53 28.19 14.42 -17.05
N VAL A 54 28.15 13.11 -16.83
CA VAL A 54 29.06 12.15 -17.47
C VAL A 54 28.28 10.98 -18.04
N ALA A 55 28.75 10.43 -19.16
CA ALA A 55 28.20 9.17 -19.68
C ALA A 55 28.53 8.06 -18.67
N ALA A 56 27.49 7.47 -18.08
CA ALA A 56 27.63 6.51 -17.00
C ALA A 56 27.32 5.07 -17.40
N GLY A 57 26.71 4.87 -18.58
CA GLY A 57 26.26 3.57 -19.03
C GLY A 57 25.17 2.94 -18.13
N SER A 58 24.67 1.79 -18.54
CA SER A 58 23.64 1.06 -17.81
C SER A 58 24.16 0.34 -16.56
N GLY A 59 25.47 0.08 -16.48
CA GLY A 59 26.06 -0.72 -15.41
C GLY A 59 25.46 -2.14 -15.36
N GLY A 60 25.34 -2.70 -14.15
CA GLY A 60 24.76 -4.02 -13.89
C GLY A 60 23.30 -4.03 -13.43
N VAL A 61 22.56 -2.92 -13.61
CA VAL A 61 21.22 -2.75 -13.01
C VAL A 61 20.23 -3.78 -13.54
N LYS A 62 19.63 -4.56 -12.63
CA LYS A 62 18.51 -5.47 -12.88
C LYS A 62 17.41 -5.18 -11.85
N TYR A 63 16.17 -4.94 -12.28
CA TYR A 63 15.05 -4.73 -11.36
C TYR A 63 14.28 -6.00 -11.02
N ARG A 64 13.57 -5.98 -9.90
CA ARG A 64 12.51 -6.93 -9.55
C ARG A 64 11.16 -6.36 -10.01
N ILE A 65 10.37 -7.17 -10.71
CA ILE A 65 9.02 -6.79 -11.20
C ILE A 65 8.02 -6.78 -10.03
N ALA A 66 7.28 -5.67 -9.85
CA ALA A 66 6.14 -5.47 -8.92
C ALA A 66 5.26 -4.29 -9.42
N GLY A 67 4.08 -3.96 -8.84
CA GLY A 67 3.03 -2.93 -9.21
C GLY A 67 3.27 -1.37 -9.10
N GLY A 68 3.28 -0.52 -10.17
CA GLY A 68 3.41 0.98 -10.19
C GLY A 68 3.79 1.78 -11.51
N HIS A 69 4.46 2.94 -11.39
CA HIS A 69 4.73 3.98 -12.44
C HIS A 69 5.47 3.51 -13.73
N PHE A 70 5.07 4.07 -14.90
CA PHE A 70 5.79 3.97 -16.17
C PHE A 70 6.29 5.35 -16.65
N GLY A 71 7.54 5.38 -17.10
CA GLY A 71 8.13 6.48 -17.85
C GLY A 71 7.80 6.38 -19.34
N ARG A 72 7.97 7.49 -20.07
CA ARG A 72 8.00 7.45 -21.54
C ARG A 72 9.37 6.90 -21.91
N GLY A 73 9.48 5.62 -22.25
CA GLY A 73 10.75 5.02 -22.68
C GLY A 73 11.30 5.79 -23.87
N VAL A 74 12.40 6.51 -23.68
CA VAL A 74 13.13 7.21 -24.74
C VAL A 74 14.49 6.55 -24.87
N GLU A 75 14.85 6.16 -26.10
CA GLU A 75 16.22 5.72 -26.40
C GLU A 75 17.17 6.90 -26.24
N ARG A 76 17.98 6.88 -25.18
CA ARG A 76 18.99 7.89 -24.90
C ARG A 76 20.16 7.27 -24.15
N ALA A 77 21.32 7.93 -24.21
CA ALA A 77 22.46 7.51 -23.41
C ALA A 77 22.17 7.66 -21.90
N PHE A 78 22.80 6.80 -21.10
CA PHE A 78 22.75 6.86 -19.64
C PHE A 78 23.73 7.92 -19.15
N TYR A 79 23.20 8.99 -18.58
CA TYR A 79 24.00 10.04 -17.96
C TYR A 79 23.89 9.97 -16.44
N GLY A 80 25.02 10.15 -15.77
CA GLY A 80 25.09 10.44 -14.35
C GLY A 80 25.42 11.91 -14.11
N GLN A 81 25.03 12.43 -12.95
CA GLN A 81 25.38 13.77 -12.48
C GLN A 81 26.38 13.67 -11.33
N VAL A 82 27.40 14.54 -11.34
CA VAL A 82 28.39 14.59 -10.27
C VAL A 82 27.79 15.30 -9.05
N VAL A 83 28.03 14.74 -7.86
CA VAL A 83 27.61 15.31 -6.58
C VAL A 83 28.80 15.38 -5.65
N GLN A 84 28.99 16.56 -5.07
CA GLN A 84 29.98 16.83 -4.05
C GLN A 84 29.46 16.32 -2.70
N VAL A 85 30.14 15.34 -2.10
CA VAL A 85 29.69 14.74 -0.84
C VAL A 85 30.10 15.61 0.34
N GLU A 86 29.16 15.94 1.21
CA GLU A 86 29.42 16.74 2.41
C GLU A 86 29.40 15.89 3.68
N LYS A 87 28.46 14.94 3.78
CA LYS A 87 28.28 14.12 4.99
C LYS A 87 27.78 12.72 4.64
N LEU A 88 28.39 11.72 5.25
CA LEU A 88 28.04 10.31 5.07
C LEU A 88 27.17 9.81 6.22
N GLY A 89 26.06 9.12 5.93
CA GLY A 89 25.25 8.46 6.96
C GLY A 89 26.02 7.35 7.68
N ALA A 90 25.69 7.06 8.93
CA ALA A 90 26.31 6.04 9.80
C ALA A 90 26.37 4.65 9.14
N THR A 91 25.39 4.37 8.28
CA THR A 91 25.14 3.08 7.61
C THR A 91 26.19 2.72 6.55
N LEU A 92 27.00 3.69 6.13
CA LEU A 92 27.94 3.52 5.03
C LEU A 92 29.06 2.54 5.39
N ARG A 93 29.31 1.57 4.49
CA ARG A 93 30.43 0.60 4.65
C ARG A 93 31.76 1.33 4.79
N THR A 94 32.62 0.84 5.69
CA THR A 94 33.96 1.42 5.97
C THR A 94 34.79 1.60 4.70
N SER A 95 34.72 0.65 3.76
CA SER A 95 35.43 0.73 2.48
C SER A 95 34.98 1.94 1.65
N LEU A 96 33.68 2.19 1.54
CA LEU A 96 33.16 3.35 0.81
C LEU A 96 33.51 4.66 1.53
N ARG A 97 33.48 4.67 2.87
CA ARG A 97 33.93 5.85 3.65
C ARG A 97 35.38 6.19 3.36
N SER A 98 36.26 5.18 3.30
CA SER A 98 37.67 5.38 3.01
C SER A 98 37.94 5.91 1.60
N VAL A 99 37.07 5.58 0.63
CA VAL A 99 37.14 6.15 -0.72
C VAL A 99 36.68 7.60 -0.71
N LEU A 100 35.55 7.89 -0.05
CA LEU A 100 34.95 9.23 0.00
C LEU A 100 35.63 10.19 0.99
N SER A 101 36.57 9.72 1.81
CA SER A 101 37.40 10.57 2.66
C SER A 101 38.62 11.15 1.94
N LYS A 102 38.83 10.79 0.67
CA LYS A 102 39.92 11.30 -0.17
C LYS A 102 39.39 12.38 -1.11
N GLU A 103 40.22 13.36 -1.41
CA GLU A 103 39.91 14.38 -2.41
C GLU A 103 40.09 13.81 -3.84
N PRO A 104 39.16 14.09 -4.79
CA PRO A 104 37.89 14.79 -4.58
C PRO A 104 36.84 13.85 -3.96
N ASN A 105 36.15 14.31 -2.91
CA ASN A 105 35.05 13.61 -2.24
C ASN A 105 33.74 13.66 -3.04
N GLN A 106 33.79 13.09 -4.25
CA GLN A 106 32.71 13.15 -5.24
C GLN A 106 32.11 11.78 -5.55
N VAL A 107 30.85 11.80 -5.97
CA VAL A 107 30.12 10.62 -6.45
C VAL A 107 29.35 10.94 -7.72
N ILE A 108 28.97 9.89 -8.46
CA ILE A 108 28.14 10.02 -9.65
C ILE A 108 26.78 9.39 -9.38
N LEU A 109 25.71 10.15 -9.60
CA LEU A 109 24.33 9.70 -9.45
C LEU A 109 23.68 9.46 -10.80
N VAL A 110 23.21 8.24 -11.04
CA VAL A 110 22.55 7.84 -12.29
C VAL A 110 21.05 7.67 -12.02
N PRO A 111 20.21 8.62 -12.44
CA PRO A 111 18.77 8.52 -12.28
C PRO A 111 18.15 7.56 -13.30
N TRP A 112 17.24 6.72 -12.82
CA TRP A 112 16.54 5.72 -13.64
C TRP A 112 15.05 6.01 -13.77
N ASP A 113 14.50 5.67 -14.94
CA ASP A 113 13.06 5.53 -15.16
C ASP A 113 12.75 4.07 -15.56
N TYR A 114 11.49 3.76 -15.86
CA TYR A 114 11.04 2.39 -16.17
C TYR A 114 10.11 2.39 -17.37
N ALA A 115 10.28 1.43 -18.27
CA ALA A 115 9.34 1.19 -19.35
C ALA A 115 8.07 0.46 -18.86
N ALA A 116 7.07 0.35 -19.72
CA ALA A 116 5.79 -0.33 -19.41
C ALA A 116 5.96 -1.83 -19.11
N ASP A 117 7.05 -2.43 -19.59
CA ASP A 117 7.48 -3.81 -19.31
C ASP A 117 8.35 -3.93 -18.05
N CYS A 118 8.50 -2.83 -17.30
CA CYS A 118 9.32 -2.70 -16.10
C CYS A 118 10.83 -2.80 -16.30
N ASN A 119 11.31 -2.75 -17.54
CA ASN A 119 12.75 -2.67 -17.79
C ASN A 119 13.30 -1.29 -17.40
N PRO A 120 14.52 -1.24 -16.82
CA PRO A 120 15.21 0.02 -16.54
C PRO A 120 15.42 0.80 -17.82
N VAL A 121 15.00 2.06 -17.85
CA VAL A 121 15.30 2.97 -18.96
C VAL A 121 16.01 4.23 -18.44
N PRO A 122 16.90 4.85 -19.24
CA PRO A 122 17.66 6.00 -18.79
C PRO A 122 16.71 7.17 -18.56
N TRP A 123 16.73 7.81 -17.38
CA TRP A 123 15.78 8.85 -16.91
C TRP A 123 14.85 9.44 -17.99
N SER A 124 14.81 10.69 -18.42
CA SER A 124 14.28 11.09 -19.77
C SER A 124 14.23 12.60 -19.84
N ARG A 125 13.98 13.22 -18.68
CA ARG A 125 13.75 14.67 -18.57
C ARG A 125 15.00 15.50 -18.82
N SER A 126 16.16 15.07 -18.31
CA SER A 126 17.44 15.79 -18.46
C SER A 126 18.62 14.87 -18.15
N ALA A 127 19.83 15.24 -18.58
CA ALA A 127 21.09 14.66 -18.09
C ALA A 127 21.50 15.31 -16.76
N ARG A 128 21.25 16.62 -16.60
CA ARG A 128 21.31 17.34 -15.33
C ARG A 128 19.98 17.16 -14.62
N TRP A 129 19.94 16.19 -13.71
CA TRP A 129 18.70 15.78 -13.05
C TRP A 129 18.33 16.67 -11.87
N VAL A 130 19.32 17.16 -11.15
CA VAL A 130 19.21 18.09 -10.01
C VAL A 130 19.83 19.43 -10.42
N GLU A 131 19.27 20.54 -9.96
CA GLU A 131 19.86 21.86 -10.26
C GLU A 131 21.26 21.98 -9.63
N SER A 132 22.17 22.65 -10.32
CA SER A 132 23.52 22.87 -9.80
C SER A 132 23.46 23.74 -8.55
N GLY A 133 24.17 23.35 -7.49
CA GLY A 133 24.15 24.03 -6.20
C GLY A 133 23.03 23.58 -5.27
N ASP A 134 22.08 22.76 -5.73
CA ASP A 134 21.07 22.20 -4.84
C ASP A 134 21.70 21.19 -3.88
N ARG A 135 21.59 21.50 -2.59
CA ARG A 135 21.97 20.62 -1.49
C ARG A 135 20.79 19.74 -1.09
N GLY A 136 21.06 18.47 -0.79
CA GLY A 136 20.04 17.61 -0.19
C GLY A 136 20.55 16.24 0.24
N LEU A 137 19.61 15.45 0.78
CA LEU A 137 19.87 14.05 1.13
C LEU A 137 19.67 13.18 -0.11
N PHE A 138 20.72 12.44 -0.47
CA PHE A 138 20.75 11.49 -1.56
C PHE A 138 20.79 10.05 -1.03
N PHE A 139 20.17 9.15 -1.77
CA PHE A 139 20.24 7.72 -1.54
C PHE A 139 20.14 6.98 -2.87
N GLY A 140 20.76 5.80 -2.93
CA GLY A 140 20.79 4.97 -4.12
C GLY A 140 21.52 3.65 -3.89
N SER A 141 21.50 2.80 -4.91
CA SER A 141 22.25 1.55 -4.89
C SER A 141 23.66 1.82 -5.39
N LEU A 142 24.69 1.51 -4.59
CA LEU A 142 26.08 1.61 -5.02
C LEU A 142 26.36 0.54 -6.09
N ARG A 143 26.94 0.95 -7.22
CA ARG A 143 27.41 0.03 -8.26
C ARG A 143 28.64 -0.75 -7.80
N ASP A 144 28.82 -1.94 -8.39
CA ASP A 144 30.10 -2.65 -8.33
C ASP A 144 31.22 -1.73 -8.80
N THR A 145 32.41 -1.88 -8.19
CA THR A 145 33.58 -1.04 -8.49
C THR A 145 33.99 -1.08 -9.96
N ALA A 146 33.74 -2.21 -10.67
CA ALA A 146 33.97 -2.34 -12.11
C ALA A 146 33.08 -1.42 -12.97
N HIS A 147 31.98 -0.91 -12.42
CA HIS A 147 31.05 0.00 -13.08
C HIS A 147 31.11 1.43 -12.52
N TRP A 148 32.17 1.75 -11.76
CA TRP A 148 32.44 3.12 -11.33
C TRP A 148 32.95 3.95 -12.51
N VAL A 149 32.36 5.13 -12.70
CA VAL A 149 32.65 5.98 -13.85
C VAL A 149 33.82 6.89 -13.51
N GLY A 150 34.90 6.80 -14.30
CA GLY A 150 36.13 7.57 -14.04
C GLY A 150 36.77 7.25 -12.68
N GLY A 151 36.52 6.05 -12.12
CA GLY A 151 36.99 5.66 -10.79
C GLY A 151 36.21 6.27 -9.62
N LEU A 152 35.14 7.03 -9.88
CA LEU A 152 34.30 7.62 -8.84
C LEU A 152 33.16 6.67 -8.43
N PRO A 153 32.85 6.56 -7.11
CA PRO A 153 31.71 5.80 -6.65
C PRO A 153 30.42 6.23 -7.36
N THR A 154 29.77 5.27 -8.01
CA THR A 154 28.59 5.52 -8.84
C THR A 154 27.37 4.86 -8.21
N PHE A 155 26.27 5.60 -8.11
CA PHE A 155 25.04 5.15 -7.47
C PHE A 155 23.87 5.23 -8.44
N ASP A 156 23.05 4.20 -8.44
CA ASP A 156 21.81 4.15 -9.19
C ASP A 156 20.66 4.70 -8.34
N VAL A 157 20.01 5.75 -8.82
CA VAL A 157 18.85 6.37 -8.17
C VAL A 157 17.57 5.88 -8.84
N HIS A 158 16.91 4.95 -8.16
CA HIS A 158 15.72 4.26 -8.66
C HIS A 158 14.41 5.06 -8.48
N THR A 159 14.45 6.12 -7.67
CA THR A 159 13.31 7.01 -7.38
C THR A 159 13.68 8.48 -7.59
N PRO A 160 14.08 8.89 -8.81
CA PRO A 160 14.59 10.22 -9.07
C PRO A 160 13.57 11.36 -8.82
N GLN A 161 12.28 11.04 -8.75
CA GLN A 161 11.25 11.98 -8.34
C GLN A 161 11.25 12.28 -6.83
N SER A 162 11.90 11.46 -6.02
CA SER A 162 11.92 11.53 -4.54
C SER A 162 13.32 11.81 -3.99
N VAL A 163 14.28 12.15 -4.85
CA VAL A 163 15.68 12.46 -4.51
C VAL A 163 16.10 13.71 -5.30
N PRO A 164 16.91 14.61 -4.73
CA PRO A 164 17.27 14.67 -3.32
C PRO A 164 16.12 15.18 -2.43
N TYR A 165 16.10 14.75 -1.18
CA TYR A 165 15.20 15.35 -0.19
C TYR A 165 15.80 16.67 0.34
N PRO A 166 14.99 17.74 0.55
CA PRO A 166 13.54 17.83 0.31
C PRO A 166 13.17 18.41 -1.07
N THR A 167 14.15 18.76 -1.92
CA THR A 167 13.90 19.60 -3.11
C THR A 167 13.31 18.86 -4.31
N ALA A 168 13.31 17.51 -4.31
CA ALA A 168 12.85 16.70 -5.43
C ALA A 168 11.39 17.02 -5.85
N PRO A 169 11.05 16.91 -7.15
CA PRO A 169 9.71 17.24 -7.66
C PRO A 169 8.55 16.50 -6.98
N GLY A 170 8.78 15.27 -6.50
CA GLY A 170 7.79 14.46 -5.80
C GLY A 170 7.36 15.08 -4.47
N TYR A 171 8.26 15.75 -3.75
CA TYR A 171 7.92 16.46 -2.52
C TYR A 171 7.16 17.76 -2.79
N ARG A 172 7.52 18.47 -3.87
CA ARG A 172 6.79 19.69 -4.30
C ARG A 172 5.33 19.41 -4.68
N ARG A 173 5.05 18.20 -5.21
CA ARG A 173 3.68 17.77 -5.58
C ARG A 173 2.85 17.29 -4.40
N MET A 174 3.45 16.58 -3.44
CA MET A 174 2.73 16.12 -2.23
C MET A 174 2.16 17.31 -1.43
N GLY A 175 2.89 18.44 -1.38
CA GLY A 175 2.39 19.67 -0.74
C GLY A 175 1.20 20.35 -1.42
N ARG A 176 0.77 19.95 -2.63
CA ARG A 176 -0.40 20.53 -3.33
C ARG A 176 -1.69 19.69 -3.20
N GLY A 177 -1.58 18.38 -3.00
CA GLY A 177 -2.71 17.45 -3.00
C GLY A 177 -3.12 16.98 -1.61
N GLU A 178 -2.17 16.87 -0.68
CA GLU A 178 -2.49 16.83 0.73
C GLU A 178 -2.92 18.25 1.11
N ARG A 179 -4.24 18.46 1.22
CA ARG A 179 -4.83 19.56 2.00
C ARG A 179 -3.86 19.87 3.13
N ARG A 180 -3.28 21.09 3.13
CA ARG A 180 -2.49 21.69 4.23
C ARG A 180 -2.46 20.72 5.40
N SER A 181 -1.42 19.88 5.51
CA SER A 181 -1.27 19.02 6.68
C SER A 181 -1.55 19.92 7.88
N THR A 182 -2.68 19.69 8.54
CA THR A 182 -3.17 20.52 9.64
C THR A 182 -2.31 20.34 10.88
N SER A 183 -1.17 19.64 10.75
CA SER A 183 -0.07 19.68 11.69
C SER A 183 0.29 21.15 11.94
N PRO A 184 -0.01 21.67 13.14
CA PRO A 184 0.36 23.02 13.51
C PRO A 184 1.89 23.05 13.55
N GLY A 185 2.55 23.48 12.47
CA GLY A 185 4.01 23.49 12.39
C GLY A 185 4.62 23.40 10.99
N GLY A 186 3.95 22.84 9.97
CA GLY A 186 4.33 22.98 8.55
C GLY A 186 5.79 22.72 8.11
N SER A 187 6.68 22.20 8.97
CA SER A 187 8.11 22.13 8.68
C SER A 187 8.52 20.72 8.28
N THR A 188 9.21 20.62 7.15
CA THR A 188 9.98 19.43 6.78
C THR A 188 11.25 19.35 7.64
N LEU A 189 11.75 18.13 7.86
CA LEU A 189 13.11 17.97 8.37
C LEU A 189 14.12 18.60 7.39
N THR A 190 15.24 19.08 7.92
CA THR A 190 16.40 19.39 7.09
C THR A 190 17.07 18.08 6.62
N PRO A 191 17.93 18.09 5.58
CA PRO A 191 18.71 16.92 5.21
C PRO A 191 19.51 16.32 6.37
N ASP A 192 20.06 17.17 7.24
CA ASP A 192 20.84 16.75 8.41
C ASP A 192 19.98 16.09 9.50
N GLU A 193 18.81 16.65 9.79
CA GLU A 193 17.84 16.07 10.72
C GLU A 193 17.26 14.74 10.20
N LEU A 194 17.05 14.62 8.88
CA LEU A 194 16.59 13.36 8.30
C LEU A 194 17.70 12.30 8.29
N LEU A 195 18.94 12.68 7.98
CA LEU A 195 20.07 11.75 8.04
C LEU A 195 20.26 11.19 9.46
N SER A 196 20.15 12.03 10.50
CA SER A 196 20.29 11.56 11.89
C SER A 196 19.18 10.58 12.29
N LEU A 197 17.95 10.75 11.79
CA LEU A 197 16.88 9.78 11.97
C LEU A 197 17.21 8.42 11.31
N TYR A 198 17.79 8.43 10.11
CA TYR A 198 18.18 7.19 9.43
C TYR A 198 19.35 6.47 10.10
N ASP A 199 20.25 7.21 10.74
CA ASP A 199 21.35 6.61 11.49
C ASP A 199 20.82 5.72 12.64
N VAL A 200 19.71 6.11 13.28
CA VAL A 200 19.01 5.30 14.29
C VAL A 200 18.45 3.98 13.72
N LEU A 201 18.08 3.97 12.44
CA LEU A 201 17.53 2.77 11.79
C LEU A 201 18.61 1.74 11.44
N ALA A 202 19.85 2.18 11.25
CA ALA A 202 20.90 1.39 10.63
C ALA A 202 21.80 0.58 11.56
N GLU A 203 21.58 0.65 12.88
CA GLU A 203 22.32 -0.13 13.88
C GLU A 203 22.13 -1.65 13.74
N GLU A 204 21.31 -2.11 12.80
CA GLU A 204 20.86 -3.49 12.64
C GLU A 204 21.78 -4.32 11.72
N LYS A 205 22.93 -4.73 12.25
CA LYS A 205 23.73 -5.84 11.69
C LYS A 205 23.43 -7.21 12.32
N ALA A 206 22.52 -7.31 13.29
CA ALA A 206 22.30 -8.55 14.03
C ALA A 206 20.81 -8.97 14.03
N ASP A 207 20.56 -10.20 13.58
CA ASP A 207 19.35 -11.01 13.70
C ASP A 207 18.06 -10.58 12.97
N ARG A 208 17.84 -11.24 11.82
CA ARG A 208 16.65 -11.18 10.96
C ARG A 208 15.32 -11.58 11.64
N ALA A 209 15.33 -12.03 12.89
CA ALA A 209 14.16 -12.58 13.56
C ALA A 209 13.34 -11.55 14.37
N ASP A 210 13.91 -10.41 14.77
CA ASP A 210 13.24 -9.44 15.68
C ASP A 210 13.25 -7.97 15.17
N THR A 211 13.37 -7.78 13.87
CA THR A 211 13.70 -6.45 13.30
C THR A 211 12.61 -5.41 13.48
N GLY A 212 11.33 -5.79 13.40
CA GLY A 212 10.22 -4.85 13.49
C GLY A 212 10.11 -4.17 14.86
N ARG A 213 10.21 -4.93 15.95
CA ARG A 213 10.08 -4.39 17.32
C ARG A 213 11.30 -3.58 17.71
N SER A 214 12.50 -4.04 17.35
CA SER A 214 13.75 -3.33 17.63
C SER A 214 13.78 -1.96 16.94
N ILE A 215 13.38 -1.88 15.66
CA ILE A 215 13.27 -0.63 14.89
C ILE A 215 12.26 0.31 15.56
N VAL A 216 11.08 -0.18 15.93
CA VAL A 216 10.07 0.63 16.60
C VAL A 216 10.58 1.18 17.94
N ALA A 217 11.24 0.37 18.76
CA ALA A 217 11.78 0.83 20.04
C ALA A 217 12.82 1.96 19.86
N ARG A 218 13.70 1.84 18.87
CA ARG A 218 14.69 2.88 18.52
C ARG A 218 14.02 4.16 18.00
N LEU A 219 13.05 4.04 17.11
CA LEU A 219 12.27 5.18 16.60
C LEU A 219 11.48 5.89 17.70
N GLN A 220 10.86 5.15 18.61
CA GLN A 220 10.17 5.71 19.77
C GLN A 220 11.14 6.40 20.73
N LYS A 221 12.34 5.82 20.94
CA LYS A 221 13.39 6.49 21.72
C LYS A 221 13.81 7.80 21.07
N TRP A 222 14.12 7.78 19.77
CA TRP A 222 14.45 9.00 19.01
C TRP A 222 13.33 10.04 19.09
N ALA A 223 12.05 9.63 18.96
CA ALA A 223 10.93 10.55 19.06
C ALA A 223 10.80 11.21 20.46
N ARG A 224 11.18 10.49 21.53
CA ARG A 224 11.26 11.05 22.89
C ARG A 224 12.45 11.99 23.08
N ASP A 225 13.59 11.66 22.48
CA ASP A 225 14.81 12.47 22.56
C ASP A 225 14.70 13.76 21.71
N TYR A 226 13.90 13.73 20.63
CA TYR A 226 13.70 14.84 19.69
C TYR A 226 12.21 15.19 19.48
N PRO A 227 11.49 15.63 20.53
CA PRO A 227 10.04 15.83 20.45
C PRO A 227 9.62 16.94 19.47
N HIS A 228 10.52 17.89 19.18
CA HIS A 228 10.29 18.96 18.19
C HIS A 228 10.55 18.52 16.74
N LEU A 229 11.27 17.42 16.51
CA LEU A 229 11.53 16.85 15.18
C LEU A 229 10.54 15.74 14.81
N ALA A 230 10.11 14.96 15.80
CA ALA A 230 9.18 13.86 15.62
C ALA A 230 7.89 14.19 14.82
N PRO A 231 7.22 15.35 15.01
CA PRO A 231 6.03 15.69 14.24
C PRO A 231 6.34 16.18 12.82
N LYS A 232 7.60 16.51 12.49
CA LYS A 232 7.99 17.03 11.18
C LYS A 232 7.91 15.94 10.10
N TYR A 233 7.70 16.36 8.85
CA TYR A 233 7.75 15.46 7.70
C TYR A 233 9.20 15.18 7.28
N PRO A 234 9.63 13.93 7.00
CA PRO A 234 8.86 12.70 7.01
C PRO A 234 8.95 11.87 8.29
N ALA A 235 9.62 12.35 9.36
CA ALA A 235 9.76 11.62 10.63
C ALA A 235 8.44 11.03 11.13
N ARG A 236 7.38 11.84 11.17
CA ARG A 236 6.05 11.37 11.58
C ARG A 236 5.57 10.19 10.75
N GLN A 237 5.65 10.29 9.43
CA GLN A 237 5.20 9.24 8.51
C GLN A 237 6.03 7.95 8.67
N LEU A 238 7.35 8.11 8.85
CA LEU A 238 8.28 7.02 9.11
C LEU A 238 7.93 6.25 10.38
N ILE A 239 7.80 6.97 11.50
CA ILE A 239 7.48 6.39 12.80
C ILE A 239 6.10 5.72 12.76
N SER A 240 5.06 6.42 12.30
CA SER A 240 3.71 5.83 12.19
C SER A 240 3.67 4.60 11.27
N SER A 241 4.47 4.59 10.19
CA SER A 241 4.53 3.42 9.29
C SER A 241 5.25 2.24 9.94
N ALA A 242 6.34 2.47 10.68
CA ALA A 242 7.02 1.41 11.44
C ALA A 242 6.11 0.82 12.53
N LEU A 243 5.41 1.68 13.29
CA LEU A 243 4.43 1.27 14.30
C LEU A 243 3.31 0.42 13.70
N ARG A 244 2.70 0.87 12.60
CA ARG A 244 1.69 0.09 11.86
C ARG A 244 2.25 -1.20 11.26
N GLY A 245 3.52 -1.22 10.89
CA GLY A 245 4.20 -2.42 10.41
C GLY A 245 4.26 -3.52 11.47
N VAL A 246 4.62 -3.17 12.71
CA VAL A 246 4.60 -4.12 13.84
C VAL A 246 3.20 -4.66 14.09
N GLU A 247 2.20 -3.79 14.10
CA GLU A 247 0.80 -4.20 14.28
C GLU A 247 0.31 -5.08 13.13
N SER A 248 0.65 -4.72 11.88
CA SER A 248 0.32 -5.51 10.70
C SER A 248 0.92 -6.91 10.76
N SER A 249 2.19 -7.03 11.15
CA SER A 249 2.84 -8.33 11.35
C SER A 249 2.16 -9.17 12.43
N ARG A 250 1.79 -8.55 13.55
CA ARG A 250 1.06 -9.22 14.64
C ARG A 250 -0.29 -9.74 14.17
N VAL A 251 -1.10 -8.91 13.54
CA VAL A 251 -2.44 -9.29 13.04
C VAL A 251 -2.34 -10.35 11.95
N ARG A 252 -1.37 -10.25 11.03
CA ARG A 252 -1.14 -11.28 9.99
C ARG A 252 -0.70 -12.62 10.54
N ALA A 253 -0.21 -12.68 11.78
CA ALA A 253 0.13 -13.93 12.45
C ALA A 253 -1.11 -14.62 13.08
N ILE A 254 -2.25 -13.95 13.18
CA ILE A 254 -3.49 -14.53 13.70
C ILE A 254 -4.04 -15.56 12.69
N SER A 255 -4.29 -16.79 13.14
CA SER A 255 -5.15 -17.73 12.41
C SER A 255 -6.59 -17.43 12.80
N SER A 256 -7.40 -16.96 11.84
CA SER A 256 -8.73 -16.47 12.14
C SER A 256 -9.68 -17.63 12.46
N PRO A 257 -10.42 -17.60 13.59
CA PRO A 257 -11.39 -18.65 13.91
C PRO A 257 -12.59 -18.67 12.95
N LEU A 258 -12.77 -17.57 12.19
CA LEU A 258 -13.79 -17.39 11.17
C LEU A 258 -13.27 -17.68 9.75
N ALA A 259 -12.06 -18.20 9.60
CA ALA A 259 -11.60 -18.68 8.31
C ALA A 259 -12.47 -19.86 7.79
N GLY A 260 -12.65 -19.97 6.47
CA GLY A 260 -13.38 -21.08 5.86
C GLY A 260 -14.04 -20.73 4.52
N THR A 261 -14.84 -21.68 4.05
CA THR A 261 -15.71 -21.49 2.87
C THR A 261 -17.15 -21.29 3.33
N TYR A 262 -17.79 -20.25 2.79
CA TYR A 262 -19.11 -19.78 3.18
C TYR A 262 -20.07 -19.78 2.00
N ARG A 263 -21.35 -19.97 2.31
CA ARG A 263 -22.49 -19.64 1.45
C ARG A 263 -23.17 -18.41 2.03
N PHE A 264 -23.26 -17.33 1.25
CA PHE A 264 -23.91 -16.08 1.62
C PHE A 264 -25.15 -15.87 0.76
N ASN A 265 -26.29 -15.59 1.40
CA ASN A 265 -27.54 -15.22 0.77
C ASN A 265 -27.81 -13.75 1.06
N TYR A 266 -27.92 -12.97 0.00
CA TYR A 266 -28.31 -11.56 0.05
C TYR A 266 -29.79 -11.48 -0.29
N LYS A 267 -30.55 -10.71 0.48
CA LYS A 267 -31.97 -10.44 0.24
C LYS A 267 -32.23 -8.94 0.36
N PHE A 268 -32.82 -8.36 -0.67
CA PHE A 268 -33.11 -6.94 -0.77
C PHE A 268 -34.55 -6.62 -0.34
N ALA A 269 -34.79 -5.35 -0.02
CA ALA A 269 -36.14 -4.84 0.27
C ALA A 269 -37.14 -5.06 -0.88
N SER A 270 -36.66 -5.03 -2.12
CA SER A 270 -37.46 -5.30 -3.32
C SER A 270 -38.01 -6.73 -3.40
N GLY A 271 -37.48 -7.65 -2.59
CA GLY A 271 -37.75 -9.08 -2.66
C GLY A 271 -36.70 -9.87 -3.44
N ASP A 272 -35.83 -9.19 -4.20
CA ASP A 272 -34.73 -9.83 -4.92
C ASP A 272 -33.76 -10.52 -3.97
N SER A 273 -33.17 -11.62 -4.43
CA SER A 273 -32.12 -12.31 -3.69
C SER A 273 -31.09 -12.94 -4.60
N PHE A 274 -29.88 -13.13 -4.08
CA PHE A 274 -28.84 -13.88 -4.76
C PHE A 274 -27.95 -14.59 -3.74
N THR A 275 -27.27 -15.63 -4.22
CA THR A 275 -26.36 -16.44 -3.42
C THR A 275 -24.95 -16.32 -3.97
N LEU A 276 -23.98 -16.15 -3.07
CA LEU A 276 -22.55 -16.22 -3.37
C LEU A 276 -21.89 -17.27 -2.50
N PHE A 277 -20.82 -17.83 -3.03
CA PHE A 277 -19.87 -18.63 -2.28
C PHE A 277 -18.59 -17.84 -2.14
N ALA A 278 -18.03 -17.84 -0.93
CA ALA A 278 -16.78 -17.16 -0.67
C ALA A 278 -15.83 -18.03 0.15
N ARG A 279 -14.56 -18.12 -0.26
CA ARG A 279 -13.49 -18.72 0.53
C ARG A 279 -12.62 -17.61 1.10
N THR A 280 -12.51 -17.54 2.42
CA THR A 280 -11.65 -16.59 3.10
C THR A 280 -10.21 -17.09 3.20
N SER A 281 -9.24 -16.18 3.30
CA SER A 281 -7.88 -16.49 3.71
C SER A 281 -7.85 -16.98 5.16
N GLU A 282 -6.93 -17.90 5.49
CA GLU A 282 -6.72 -18.35 6.88
C GLU A 282 -6.31 -17.20 7.79
N ARG A 283 -5.40 -16.36 7.26
CA ARG A 283 -4.77 -15.27 7.95
C ARG A 283 -5.25 -13.93 7.39
N PRO A 284 -5.30 -12.89 8.22
CA PRO A 284 -5.57 -11.55 7.78
C PRO A 284 -4.63 -11.05 6.68
N THR A 285 -5.14 -10.21 5.78
CA THR A 285 -4.33 -9.53 4.76
C THR A 285 -4.03 -8.08 5.15
N THR A 286 -4.94 -7.43 5.88
CA THR A 286 -4.76 -6.05 6.34
C THR A 286 -5.51 -5.78 7.66
N LEU A 287 -5.21 -4.64 8.27
CA LEU A 287 -5.73 -4.16 9.54
C LEU A 287 -7.11 -3.50 9.36
N LEU A 288 -8.00 -3.68 10.34
CA LEU A 288 -9.23 -2.90 10.46
C LEU A 288 -9.04 -1.81 11.52
N TRP A 289 -9.28 -0.57 11.11
CA TRP A 289 -9.27 0.61 11.98
C TRP A 289 -10.65 1.26 11.94
N SER A 290 -11.16 1.73 13.08
CA SER A 290 -12.16 2.80 13.06
C SER A 290 -11.55 4.07 12.50
N ILE A 291 -12.41 5.01 12.09
CA ILE A 291 -11.96 6.35 11.66
C ILE A 291 -11.17 7.02 12.80
N THR A 292 -11.70 6.99 14.02
CA THR A 292 -11.03 7.53 15.22
C THR A 292 -9.74 6.79 15.54
N GLY A 293 -9.75 5.45 15.51
CA GLY A 293 -8.56 4.64 15.73
C GLY A 293 -7.48 4.85 14.68
N GLN A 294 -7.85 5.12 13.42
CA GLN A 294 -6.91 5.45 12.35
C GLN A 294 -6.26 6.82 12.57
N GLU A 295 -7.03 7.82 12.99
CA GLU A 295 -6.51 9.15 13.33
C GLU A 295 -5.57 9.07 14.54
N GLU A 296 -5.97 8.40 15.61
CA GLU A 296 -5.12 8.16 16.78
C GLU A 296 -3.85 7.39 16.41
N ALA A 297 -3.95 6.34 15.59
CA ALA A 297 -2.80 5.58 15.10
C ALA A 297 -1.85 6.41 14.24
N THR A 298 -2.38 7.41 13.53
CA THR A 298 -1.59 8.33 12.71
C THR A 298 -1.00 9.47 13.55
N ASN A 299 -1.64 9.81 14.66
CA ASN A 299 -1.26 10.94 15.51
C ASN A 299 -0.36 10.57 16.68
N SER A 300 -0.48 9.36 17.20
CA SER A 300 0.33 8.85 18.30
C SER A 300 1.67 8.31 17.79
N LEU A 301 2.76 8.87 18.29
CA LEU A 301 4.12 8.37 18.06
C LEU A 301 4.65 7.55 19.26
N ALA A 302 3.89 7.52 20.35
CA ALA A 302 4.33 6.98 21.64
C ALA A 302 4.09 5.48 21.80
N ALA A 303 3.10 4.92 21.12
CA ALA A 303 2.70 3.52 21.29
C ALA A 303 2.40 2.87 19.94
N VAL A 304 2.58 1.54 19.87
CA VAL A 304 2.09 0.75 18.73
C VAL A 304 0.56 0.80 18.78
N PRO A 305 -0.11 1.38 17.76
CA PRO A 305 -1.55 1.43 17.74
C PRO A 305 -2.12 0.02 17.60
N ARG A 306 -3.23 -0.25 18.29
CA ARG A 306 -3.93 -1.53 18.21
C ARG A 306 -5.08 -1.41 17.22
N ALA A 307 -5.05 -2.24 16.19
CA ALA A 307 -6.18 -2.36 15.29
C ALA A 307 -7.38 -2.92 16.05
N GLU A 308 -8.59 -2.47 15.70
CA GLU A 308 -9.83 -2.98 16.30
C GLU A 308 -10.16 -4.38 15.80
N GLY A 309 -9.59 -4.74 14.66
CA GLY A 309 -9.84 -6.00 14.00
C GLY A 309 -8.97 -6.20 12.77
N TYR A 310 -9.48 -6.99 11.84
CA TYR A 310 -8.74 -7.38 10.67
C TYR A 310 -9.64 -7.71 9.47
N TYR A 311 -9.04 -7.71 8.29
CA TYR A 311 -9.69 -8.15 7.06
C TYR A 311 -9.15 -9.50 6.61
N LEU A 312 -10.05 -10.43 6.31
CA LEU A 312 -9.76 -11.63 5.53
C LEU A 312 -10.04 -11.33 4.06
N LEU A 313 -9.07 -11.64 3.20
CA LEU A 313 -9.30 -11.60 1.75
C LEU A 313 -10.18 -12.78 1.37
N THR A 314 -11.14 -12.57 0.49
CA THR A 314 -12.01 -13.65 0.01
C THR A 314 -11.93 -13.81 -1.49
N ARG A 315 -11.90 -15.05 -1.97
CA ARG A 315 -12.28 -15.38 -3.35
C ARG A 315 -13.78 -15.64 -3.38
N VAL A 316 -14.44 -15.06 -4.36
CA VAL A 316 -15.90 -15.09 -4.51
C VAL A 316 -16.28 -15.76 -5.81
N ASP A 317 -17.36 -16.53 -5.80
CA ASP A 317 -17.95 -17.14 -6.99
C ASP A 317 -19.46 -17.35 -6.79
N THR A 318 -20.21 -17.64 -7.85
CA THR A 318 -21.64 -17.98 -7.77
C THR A 318 -21.88 -19.46 -7.50
N SER A 319 -20.83 -20.28 -7.57
CA SER A 319 -20.89 -21.71 -7.29
C SER A 319 -19.72 -22.19 -6.43
N LEU A 320 -19.92 -23.28 -5.67
CA LEU A 320 -18.85 -23.88 -4.89
C LEU A 320 -17.68 -24.38 -5.78
N ALA A 321 -18.01 -24.92 -6.96
CA ALA A 321 -17.00 -25.40 -7.91
C ALA A 321 -16.11 -24.27 -8.46
N GLY A 322 -16.65 -23.07 -8.68
CA GLY A 322 -15.88 -21.92 -9.15
C GLY A 322 -14.87 -21.36 -8.13
N LEU A 323 -14.97 -21.77 -6.87
CA LEU A 323 -13.96 -21.52 -5.84
C LEU A 323 -12.72 -22.44 -5.95
N ALA A 324 -12.66 -23.35 -6.93
CA ALA A 324 -11.46 -24.17 -7.15
C ALA A 324 -10.23 -23.30 -7.49
N GLY A 325 -9.10 -23.57 -6.84
CA GLY A 325 -7.84 -22.86 -7.04
C GLY A 325 -7.37 -22.04 -5.83
N ASN A 326 -6.14 -21.55 -5.92
CA ASN A 326 -5.48 -20.81 -4.84
C ASN A 326 -5.98 -19.36 -4.76
N LEU A 327 -6.21 -18.86 -3.54
CA LEU A 327 -6.52 -17.45 -3.26
C LEU A 327 -5.38 -16.51 -3.72
N ALA A 328 -4.14 -16.98 -3.67
CA ALA A 328 -2.95 -16.17 -3.97
C ALA A 328 -2.75 -15.89 -5.46
N THR A 329 -3.25 -16.76 -6.36
CA THR A 329 -3.01 -16.65 -7.81
C THR A 329 -4.13 -15.94 -8.57
N SER A 330 -5.27 -15.67 -7.93
CA SER A 330 -6.36 -14.88 -8.52
C SER A 330 -6.05 -13.37 -8.45
N SER A 331 -5.01 -12.93 -9.16
CA SER A 331 -4.55 -11.53 -9.19
C SER A 331 -5.44 -10.58 -10.01
N GLY A 332 -6.52 -11.08 -10.63
CA GLY A 332 -7.40 -10.30 -11.49
C GLY A 332 -8.37 -9.34 -10.80
N GLY A 333 -8.43 -9.28 -9.46
CA GLY A 333 -9.25 -8.35 -8.66
C GLY A 333 -10.78 -8.50 -8.75
N VAL A 334 -11.32 -8.93 -9.90
CA VAL A 334 -12.76 -8.99 -10.20
C VAL A 334 -13.50 -10.03 -9.34
N ARG A 335 -12.82 -11.08 -8.88
CA ARG A 335 -13.40 -12.14 -8.03
C ARG A 335 -12.95 -12.07 -6.56
N GLN A 336 -12.55 -10.89 -6.09
CA GLN A 336 -12.09 -10.69 -4.73
C GLN A 336 -13.07 -9.84 -3.93
N GLY A 337 -13.23 -10.18 -2.66
CA GLY A 337 -13.98 -9.43 -1.67
C GLY A 337 -13.27 -9.46 -0.32
N TYR A 338 -13.91 -8.91 0.71
CA TYR A 338 -13.35 -8.86 2.05
C TYR A 338 -14.36 -9.23 3.12
N VAL A 339 -13.87 -9.86 4.19
CA VAL A 339 -14.60 -10.03 5.44
C VAL A 339 -13.85 -9.27 6.52
N ALA A 340 -14.48 -8.25 7.09
CA ALA A 340 -13.94 -7.51 8.22
C ALA A 340 -14.45 -8.12 9.52
N VAL A 341 -13.58 -8.27 10.52
CA VAL A 341 -13.90 -8.90 11.80
C VAL A 341 -13.20 -8.13 12.91
N VAL A 342 -13.89 -7.85 14.03
CA VAL A 342 -13.21 -7.36 15.24
C VAL A 342 -12.28 -8.43 15.81
N GLU A 343 -11.18 -8.03 16.45
CA GLU A 343 -10.13 -8.99 16.85
C GLU A 343 -10.56 -9.95 17.96
N GLN A 344 -11.51 -9.53 18.80
CA GLN A 344 -11.99 -10.32 19.93
C GLN A 344 -13.49 -10.57 19.81
N PRO A 345 -13.99 -11.72 20.29
CA PRO A 345 -15.42 -11.95 20.33
C PRO A 345 -16.08 -10.91 21.24
N ALA A 346 -17.19 -10.34 20.79
CA ALA A 346 -18.02 -9.45 21.60
C ALA A 346 -18.68 -10.19 22.77
N PHE A 347 -18.90 -11.50 22.61
CA PHE A 347 -19.42 -12.37 23.64
C PHE A 347 -18.90 -13.80 23.45
N SER A 348 -18.66 -14.52 24.52
CA SER A 348 -18.32 -15.95 24.48
C SER A 348 -18.96 -16.67 25.66
N ASP A 349 -19.57 -17.81 25.38
CA ASP A 349 -20.08 -18.75 26.37
C ASP A 349 -19.44 -20.14 26.16
N ARG A 350 -19.98 -21.16 26.83
CA ARG A 350 -19.46 -22.53 26.76
C ARG A 350 -19.58 -23.16 25.37
N ASP A 351 -20.59 -22.76 24.60
CA ASP A 351 -21.00 -23.45 23.38
C ASP A 351 -20.73 -22.62 22.12
N SER A 352 -20.54 -21.31 22.27
CA SER A 352 -20.41 -20.38 21.18
C SER A 352 -19.59 -19.13 21.50
N SER A 353 -19.08 -18.51 20.44
CA SER A 353 -18.47 -17.18 20.48
C SER A 353 -19.12 -16.32 19.41
N MET A 354 -19.55 -15.11 19.77
CA MET A 354 -20.09 -14.12 18.85
C MET A 354 -19.04 -13.05 18.54
N TRP A 355 -18.80 -12.84 17.26
CA TRP A 355 -17.86 -11.86 16.73
C TRP A 355 -18.62 -10.81 15.93
N LEU A 356 -18.23 -9.55 16.05
CA LEU A 356 -18.76 -8.50 15.18
C LEU A 356 -17.97 -8.47 13.87
N GLY A 357 -18.65 -8.25 12.75
CA GLY A 357 -17.95 -8.12 11.47
C GLY A 357 -18.84 -7.68 10.32
N SER A 358 -18.26 -7.53 9.15
CA SER A 358 -18.95 -7.19 7.90
C SER A 358 -18.47 -8.05 6.76
N VAL A 359 -19.33 -8.22 5.76
CA VAL A 359 -19.07 -9.02 4.56
C VAL A 359 -19.24 -8.11 3.35
N ASP A 360 -18.13 -7.70 2.77
CA ASP A 360 -18.06 -6.81 1.61
C ASP A 360 -17.77 -7.61 0.34
N LEU A 361 -18.84 -8.17 -0.22
CA LEU A 361 -18.81 -8.97 -1.44
C LEU A 361 -19.65 -8.33 -2.57
N ALA A 362 -20.27 -7.17 -2.33
CA ALA A 362 -21.19 -6.54 -3.28
C ALA A 362 -20.48 -6.18 -4.59
N ARG A 363 -19.28 -5.61 -4.49
CA ARG A 363 -18.45 -5.30 -5.66
C ARG A 363 -18.02 -6.55 -6.44
N ALA A 364 -17.72 -7.65 -5.74
CA ALA A 364 -17.41 -8.92 -6.41
C ALA A 364 -18.66 -9.47 -7.11
N ALA A 365 -19.81 -9.40 -6.45
CA ALA A 365 -21.11 -9.82 -6.98
C ALA A 365 -21.46 -9.10 -8.29
N GLU A 366 -21.11 -7.80 -8.40
CA GLU A 366 -21.37 -6.99 -9.60
C GLU A 366 -20.82 -7.65 -10.87
N SER A 367 -19.66 -8.31 -10.77
CA SER A 367 -19.01 -8.99 -11.90
C SER A 367 -19.71 -10.26 -12.36
N PHE A 368 -20.56 -10.84 -11.51
CA PHE A 368 -21.33 -12.05 -11.81
C PHE A 368 -22.78 -11.75 -12.21
N ALA A 369 -23.27 -10.53 -11.95
CA ALA A 369 -24.63 -10.13 -12.29
C ALA A 369 -24.77 -9.99 -13.81
N ALA A 370 -25.45 -10.97 -14.43
CA ALA A 370 -25.83 -10.92 -15.84
C ALA A 370 -26.87 -9.81 -16.11
N ASP A 371 -27.81 -9.63 -15.18
CA ASP A 371 -28.84 -8.60 -15.25
C ASP A 371 -28.29 -7.20 -14.89
N THR A 372 -28.54 -6.23 -15.76
CA THR A 372 -28.16 -4.83 -15.59
C THR A 372 -28.83 -4.20 -14.37
N ALA A 373 -30.08 -4.57 -14.04
CA ALA A 373 -30.79 -4.01 -12.89
C ALA A 373 -30.21 -4.49 -11.56
N LEU A 374 -29.95 -5.80 -11.44
CA LEU A 374 -29.21 -6.35 -10.29
C LEU A 374 -27.82 -5.72 -10.16
N ARG A 375 -27.09 -5.54 -11.28
CA ARG A 375 -25.77 -4.90 -11.27
C ARG A 375 -25.82 -3.46 -10.74
N ALA A 376 -26.82 -2.68 -11.17
CA ALA A 376 -27.05 -1.32 -10.67
C ALA A 376 -27.37 -1.32 -9.17
N THR A 377 -28.19 -2.27 -8.71
CA THR A 377 -28.53 -2.45 -7.29
C THR A 377 -27.31 -2.76 -6.45
N LEU A 378 -26.43 -3.68 -6.90
CA LEU A 378 -25.17 -4.03 -6.23
C LEU A 378 -24.19 -2.86 -6.17
N ARG A 379 -24.12 -2.05 -7.23
CA ARG A 379 -23.28 -0.84 -7.23
C ARG A 379 -23.81 0.22 -6.26
N ALA A 380 -25.13 0.44 -6.24
CA ALA A 380 -25.75 1.35 -5.28
C ALA A 380 -25.53 0.88 -3.84
N LEU A 381 -25.57 -0.43 -3.61
CA LEU A 381 -25.29 -1.06 -2.33
C LEU A 381 -23.87 -0.76 -1.83
N ASP A 382 -22.86 -0.98 -2.67
CA ASP A 382 -21.45 -0.69 -2.38
C ASP A 382 -21.26 0.79 -2.01
N GLN A 383 -21.87 1.69 -2.78
CA GLN A 383 -21.83 3.13 -2.53
C GLN A 383 -22.51 3.53 -1.21
N ILE A 384 -23.66 2.94 -0.89
CA ILE A 384 -24.38 3.19 0.38
C ILE A 384 -23.54 2.72 1.55
N MET A 385 -23.02 1.49 1.51
CA MET A 385 -22.16 0.95 2.56
C MET A 385 -20.94 1.85 2.78
N TYR A 386 -20.27 2.25 1.70
CA TYR A 386 -19.12 3.15 1.76
C TYR A 386 -19.47 4.53 2.33
N ALA A 387 -20.61 5.11 1.95
CA ALA A 387 -21.07 6.39 2.49
C ALA A 387 -21.38 6.28 3.99
N MET A 388 -22.08 5.23 4.42
CA MET A 388 -22.40 5.03 5.84
C MET A 388 -21.15 4.82 6.70
N TYR A 389 -20.12 4.15 6.17
CA TYR A 389 -18.82 4.06 6.85
C TYR A 389 -18.18 5.44 7.02
N LYS A 390 -18.18 6.27 5.97
CA LYS A 390 -17.61 7.64 6.03
C LYS A 390 -18.33 8.55 7.01
N GLU A 391 -19.65 8.41 7.10
CA GLU A 391 -20.48 9.21 8.00
C GLU A 391 -20.43 8.71 9.46
N GLY A 392 -19.78 7.55 9.71
CA GLY A 392 -19.76 6.91 11.02
C GLY A 392 -21.13 6.37 11.47
N THR A 393 -22.12 6.35 10.57
CA THR A 393 -23.48 5.87 10.85
C THR A 393 -23.57 4.34 10.84
N LEU A 394 -22.61 3.68 10.19
CA LEU A 394 -22.37 2.25 10.32
C LEU A 394 -21.04 2.03 11.05
N THR A 395 -21.04 1.16 12.05
CA THR A 395 -19.77 0.58 12.52
C THR A 395 -19.17 -0.26 11.39
N TYR A 396 -17.84 -0.39 11.33
CA TYR A 396 -17.17 -1.23 10.33
C TYR A 396 -17.61 -2.72 10.35
N ALA A 397 -18.38 -3.12 11.36
CA ALA A 397 -18.73 -4.48 11.71
C ALA A 397 -20.21 -4.60 12.18
N PRO A 398 -21.21 -4.24 11.36
CA PRO A 398 -22.61 -4.22 11.78
C PRO A 398 -23.24 -5.62 11.85
N GLY A 399 -22.59 -6.62 11.25
CA GLY A 399 -23.01 -8.01 11.26
C GLY A 399 -22.44 -8.79 12.43
N ARG A 400 -22.96 -10.01 12.60
CA ARG A 400 -22.63 -10.91 13.71
C ARG A 400 -22.26 -12.27 13.16
N PHE A 401 -21.07 -12.76 13.50
CA PHE A 401 -20.66 -14.13 13.27
C PHE A 401 -20.81 -14.92 14.57
N VAL A 402 -21.62 -15.97 14.57
CA VAL A 402 -21.76 -16.89 15.69
C VAL A 402 -21.03 -18.18 15.35
N ARG A 403 -19.88 -18.41 15.98
CA ARG A 403 -19.10 -19.64 15.86
C ARG A 403 -19.46 -20.58 16.99
N ARG A 404 -19.92 -21.79 16.68
CA ARG A 404 -20.19 -22.83 17.67
C ARG A 404 -18.95 -23.69 17.92
N ARG A 405 -19.00 -24.48 19.00
CA ARG A 405 -17.93 -25.41 19.39
C ARG A 405 -17.59 -26.46 18.34
N ASP A 406 -18.57 -26.90 17.56
CA ASP A 406 -18.40 -27.84 16.44
C ASP A 406 -17.69 -27.23 15.22
N GLY A 407 -17.37 -25.93 15.26
CA GLY A 407 -16.80 -25.24 14.11
C GLY A 407 -17.82 -24.88 13.04
N SER A 408 -19.13 -24.94 13.29
CA SER A 408 -20.09 -24.23 12.44
C SER A 408 -20.01 -22.71 12.72
N VAL A 409 -20.20 -21.91 11.67
CA VAL A 409 -20.31 -20.45 11.79
C VAL A 409 -21.56 -20.01 11.06
N ARG A 410 -22.36 -19.16 11.70
CA ARG A 410 -23.46 -18.43 11.06
C ARG A 410 -23.14 -16.95 11.04
N PHE A 411 -23.52 -16.27 9.98
CA PHE A 411 -23.37 -14.82 9.82
C PHE A 411 -24.73 -14.19 9.57
N GLU A 412 -25.00 -13.07 10.23
CA GLU A 412 -26.20 -12.28 10.00
C GLU A 412 -25.86 -10.79 9.99
N MET A 413 -26.40 -10.07 9.02
CA MET A 413 -26.27 -8.62 8.92
C MET A 413 -27.55 -8.06 8.30
N ASP A 414 -28.11 -7.03 8.92
CA ASP A 414 -29.23 -6.27 8.39
C ASP A 414 -28.79 -4.82 8.26
N VAL A 415 -28.97 -4.24 7.08
CA VAL A 415 -28.64 -2.85 6.84
C VAL A 415 -29.92 -2.07 6.64
N LYS A 416 -30.10 -1.06 7.48
CA LYS A 416 -31.28 -0.21 7.51
C LYS A 416 -30.91 1.23 7.19
N ARG A 417 -31.82 1.95 6.52
CA ARG A 417 -31.71 3.40 6.31
C ARG A 417 -33.01 4.03 6.79
N ASN A 418 -32.92 5.01 7.69
CA ASN A 418 -34.09 5.65 8.30
C ASN A 418 -35.08 4.64 8.93
N GLY A 419 -34.56 3.54 9.51
CA GLY A 419 -35.37 2.48 10.11
C GLY A 419 -35.88 1.41 9.12
N GLU A 420 -35.85 1.69 7.82
CA GLU A 420 -36.30 0.75 6.78
C GLU A 420 -35.19 -0.22 6.39
N LEU A 421 -35.52 -1.51 6.26
CA LEU A 421 -34.58 -2.54 5.81
C LEU A 421 -34.25 -2.30 4.34
N MET A 422 -32.98 -2.05 4.03
CA MET A 422 -32.48 -1.94 2.66
C MET A 422 -32.16 -3.32 2.11
N PHE A 423 -31.41 -4.11 2.89
CA PHE A 423 -31.06 -5.48 2.58
C PHE A 423 -30.60 -6.24 3.82
N SER A 424 -30.57 -7.55 3.69
CA SER A 424 -30.08 -8.49 4.70
C SER A 424 -29.10 -9.47 4.06
N VAL A 425 -28.12 -9.90 4.83
CA VAL A 425 -27.15 -10.94 4.46
C VAL A 425 -27.19 -12.02 5.50
N ARG A 426 -27.29 -13.27 5.05
CA ARG A 426 -27.22 -14.47 5.89
C ARG A 426 -26.15 -15.38 5.35
N GLY A 427 -25.19 -15.75 6.18
CA GLY A 427 -24.08 -16.61 5.81
C GLY A 427 -24.00 -17.86 6.66
N GLU A 428 -23.46 -18.93 6.10
CA GLU A 428 -23.08 -20.12 6.85
C GLU A 428 -21.74 -20.68 6.37
N ARG A 429 -20.91 -21.14 7.30
CA ARG A 429 -19.68 -21.87 6.97
C ARG A 429 -20.04 -23.28 6.57
N ILE A 430 -19.78 -23.61 5.31
CA ILE A 430 -20.02 -24.93 4.73
C ILE A 430 -18.79 -25.83 4.77
N SER A 431 -17.59 -25.25 4.95
CA SER A 431 -16.36 -26.01 5.18
C SER A 431 -15.34 -25.19 5.96
N VAL A 432 -14.65 -25.84 6.90
CA VAL A 432 -13.46 -25.31 7.59
C VAL A 432 -12.21 -25.53 6.75
N GLU A 433 -12.20 -26.60 5.94
CA GLU A 433 -11.04 -26.97 5.14
C GLU A 433 -10.75 -25.94 4.07
N HIS A 434 -9.48 -25.58 3.98
CA HIS A 434 -8.93 -25.04 2.75
C HIS A 434 -8.89 -26.19 1.76
N LEU A 435 -9.85 -26.22 0.84
CA LEU A 435 -9.81 -27.17 -0.27
C LEU A 435 -8.39 -27.12 -0.84
N PRO A 436 -7.62 -28.23 -0.81
CA PRO A 436 -6.24 -28.22 -1.24
C PRO A 436 -6.19 -27.70 -2.66
N ALA A 437 -5.20 -26.85 -2.95
CA ALA A 437 -4.93 -26.46 -4.33
C ALA A 437 -4.66 -27.76 -5.12
N ARG A 438 -5.57 -28.10 -6.03
CA ARG A 438 -5.32 -29.17 -7.01
C ARG A 438 -4.29 -28.71 -8.01
#